data_AF-A0A662DUU5-F1
#
_entry.id   AF-A0A662DUU5-F1
#
_cell.length_a   1.000
_cell.length_b   1.000
_cell.length_c   1.000
_cell.angle_alpha   90.00
_cell.angle_beta   90.00
_cell.angle_gamma   90.00
#
_symmetry.space_group_name_H-M   'P 1'
#
loop_
_entity.id
_entity.type
_entity.pdbx_description
1 polymer ?
#
loop_
_entity_poly.entity_id
_entity_poly.type
_entity_poly.pdbx_seq_one_letter_code
_entity_poly.pdbx_strand_id
1 'polypeptide(L)'
;MTETNSRRNNWWIVSGTALLTIVWFGAVIATTGVALADPPNRDPNPRDPAFGSQGRVTIPFDLGGDWNDRGNAIVRIPGTGQLVIAGQVTSASGVAGESDFGIAMLNPDGTLEPGFGNVDDGLTVHSFGTPETDAAWDLVPVLQGTPPEWRLLVVGQTQQTGSSDIDTGLMYLKPDGMLDLLAPHNGRYIVGWPLTDRLTAAATFDDQRSAVVAGTSETATGTDW
;
A
#
# COMPACT_ATOMS: atom_id res chain seq x y z
N MET A 1 -27.39 -23.04 -12.13
CA MET A 1 -26.57 -21.84 -12.44
C MET A 1 -25.17 -22.18 -11.98
N THR A 2 -24.27 -22.36 -12.93
CA THR A 2 -22.86 -22.70 -12.67
C THR A 2 -22.14 -21.43 -12.25
N GLU A 3 -21.65 -21.40 -11.00
CA GLU A 3 -20.66 -20.41 -10.57
C GLU A 3 -19.41 -20.59 -11.41
N THR A 4 -19.20 -19.71 -12.38
CA THR A 4 -17.90 -19.57 -13.03
C THR A 4 -16.97 -18.93 -12.02
N ASN A 5 -16.17 -19.79 -11.40
CA ASN A 5 -15.01 -19.48 -10.58
C ASN A 5 -13.98 -18.70 -11.42
N SER A 6 -14.25 -17.42 -11.68
CA SER A 6 -13.28 -16.50 -12.25
C SER A 6 -12.31 -16.13 -11.13
N ARG A 7 -11.02 -16.44 -11.32
CA ARG A 7 -9.96 -16.08 -10.38
C ARG A 7 -9.82 -14.56 -10.35
N ARG A 8 -10.57 -13.89 -9.47
CA ARG A 8 -10.42 -12.46 -9.21
C ARG A 8 -9.22 -12.28 -8.28
N ASN A 9 -8.14 -11.65 -8.75
CA ASN A 9 -7.02 -11.30 -7.88
C ASN A 9 -7.40 -10.01 -7.17
N ASN A 10 -7.96 -10.13 -5.96
CA ASN A 10 -8.29 -8.98 -5.13
C ASN A 10 -7.19 -8.78 -4.09
N TRP A 11 -7.01 -7.53 -3.66
CA TRP A 11 -6.15 -7.26 -2.52
C TRP A 11 -6.78 -7.83 -1.25
N TRP A 12 -5.95 -8.36 -0.37
CA TRP A 12 -6.37 -8.85 0.92
C TRP A 12 -5.38 -8.47 2.00
N ILE A 13 -5.92 -8.11 3.16
CA ILE A 13 -5.15 -7.86 4.37
C ILE A 13 -5.77 -8.66 5.52
N VAL A 14 -4.89 -9.20 6.35
CA VAL A 14 -5.24 -9.91 7.59
C VAL A 14 -4.60 -9.17 8.75
N SER A 15 -5.36 -8.87 9.79
CA SER A 15 -4.81 -8.39 11.05
C SER A 15 -4.78 -9.53 12.07
N GLY A 16 -3.70 -9.59 12.84
CA GLY A 16 -3.50 -10.53 13.94
C GLY A 16 -2.94 -9.79 15.14
N THR A 17 -3.25 -10.28 16.34
CA THR A 17 -2.58 -9.82 17.56
C THR A 17 -1.40 -10.75 17.85
N ALA A 18 -0.17 -10.27 17.67
CA ALA A 18 0.97 -10.96 18.24
C ALA A 18 1.07 -10.59 19.73
N LEU A 19 0.66 -11.49 20.62
CA LEU A 19 1.00 -11.38 22.04
C LEU A 19 2.49 -11.67 22.20
N LEU A 20 3.31 -10.62 22.18
CA LEU A 20 4.73 -10.68 22.55
C LEU A 20 4.82 -10.86 24.07
N THR A 21 4.68 -12.09 24.53
CA THR A 21 4.84 -12.43 25.96
C THR A 21 6.32 -12.52 26.26
N ILE A 22 6.94 -11.41 26.68
CA ILE A 22 8.29 -11.44 27.27
C ILE A 22 8.16 -12.10 28.65
N VAL A 23 8.46 -13.39 28.74
CA VAL A 23 8.59 -14.08 30.04
C VAL A 23 9.95 -13.69 30.63
N TRP A 24 9.94 -12.76 31.57
CA TRP A 24 11.06 -12.57 32.49
C TRP A 24 11.06 -13.71 33.52
N PHE A 25 12.12 -14.52 33.54
CA PHE A 25 12.37 -15.42 34.67
C PHE A 25 12.94 -14.60 35.84
N GLY A 26 12.20 -14.55 36.94
CA GLY A 26 12.66 -13.91 38.17
C GLY A 26 11.69 -14.07 39.34
N ALA A 27 11.88 -15.16 40.09
CA ALA A 27 11.39 -15.43 41.45
C ALA A 27 9.91 -15.85 41.65
N VAL A 28 9.79 -17.13 41.99
CA VAL A 28 8.66 -17.82 42.61
C VAL A 28 8.44 -17.30 44.03
N ILE A 29 7.22 -16.84 44.34
CA ILE A 29 6.55 -17.11 45.62
C ILE A 29 5.08 -17.42 45.30
N ALA A 30 4.73 -18.70 45.39
CA ALA A 30 3.36 -19.17 45.29
C ALA A 30 2.67 -19.06 46.66
N THR A 31 1.45 -18.52 46.69
CA THR A 31 0.45 -18.87 47.70
C THR A 31 -0.92 -19.07 47.04
N THR A 32 -1.41 -20.31 47.14
CA THR A 32 -2.80 -20.80 47.00
C THR A 32 -3.52 -20.57 45.66
N GLY A 33 -3.23 -21.48 44.73
CA GLY A 33 -4.21 -22.29 43.99
C GLY A 33 -5.51 -21.65 43.49
N VAL A 34 -5.49 -21.21 42.22
CA VAL A 34 -6.53 -21.58 41.24
C VAL A 34 -5.80 -21.88 39.94
N ALA A 35 -5.80 -23.16 39.54
CA ALA A 35 -5.43 -23.52 38.18
C ALA A 35 -6.51 -22.97 37.24
N LEU A 36 -6.23 -21.86 36.55
CA LEU A 36 -6.97 -21.55 35.33
C LEU A 36 -6.35 -22.44 34.26
N ALA A 37 -7.02 -23.57 34.00
CA ALA A 37 -6.74 -24.38 32.83
C ALA A 37 -6.75 -23.45 31.59
N ASP A 38 -5.66 -23.45 30.84
CA ASP A 38 -5.63 -22.85 29.52
C ASP A 38 -6.61 -23.65 28.64
N PRO A 39 -7.68 -23.04 28.07
CA PRO A 39 -8.64 -23.80 27.29
C PRO A 39 -7.95 -24.41 26.06
N PRO A 40 -8.27 -25.67 25.69
CA PRO A 40 -7.51 -26.46 24.72
C PRO A 40 -7.66 -26.01 23.25
N ASN A 41 -8.04 -24.77 22.97
CA ASN A 41 -8.22 -24.26 21.61
C ASN A 41 -8.09 -22.72 21.49
N ARG A 42 -7.06 -22.12 22.10
CA ARG A 42 -6.63 -20.78 21.69
C ARG A 42 -5.75 -20.92 20.46
N ASP A 43 -6.28 -20.51 19.30
CA ASP A 43 -5.46 -20.29 18.10
C ASP A 43 -4.29 -19.39 18.51
N PRO A 44 -3.02 -19.81 18.36
CA PRO A 44 -1.87 -18.98 18.70
C PRO A 44 -1.79 -17.71 17.85
N ASN A 45 -2.64 -17.56 16.83
CA ASN A 45 -2.73 -16.39 15.98
C ASN A 45 -4.20 -15.93 15.85
N PRO A 46 -4.82 -15.43 16.92
CA PRO A 46 -6.21 -15.00 16.86
C PRO A 46 -6.31 -13.82 15.89
N ARG A 47 -7.00 -14.04 14.76
CA ARG A 47 -7.40 -12.98 13.84
C ARG A 47 -8.25 -11.97 14.60
N ASP A 48 -8.04 -10.69 14.34
CA ASP A 48 -8.89 -9.66 14.94
C ASP A 48 -10.30 -9.74 14.33
N PRO A 49 -11.32 -10.19 15.07
CA PRO A 49 -12.66 -10.33 14.51
C PRO A 49 -13.32 -8.98 14.21
N ALA A 50 -12.78 -7.87 14.74
CA ALA A 50 -13.27 -6.52 14.45
C ALA A 50 -12.74 -5.97 13.11
N PHE A 51 -11.77 -6.64 12.48
CA PHE A 51 -11.19 -6.21 11.21
C PHE A 51 -11.88 -6.89 10.02
N GLY A 52 -12.77 -6.15 9.35
CA GLY A 52 -13.52 -6.66 8.20
C GLY A 52 -14.32 -7.95 8.51
N SER A 53 -14.25 -8.92 7.61
CA SER A 53 -14.93 -10.21 7.76
C SER A 53 -13.93 -11.28 8.18
N GLN A 54 -14.08 -11.79 9.41
CA GLN A 54 -13.21 -12.83 9.98
C GLN A 54 -11.72 -12.43 10.02
N GLY A 55 -11.45 -11.16 10.36
CA GLY A 55 -10.12 -10.58 10.41
C GLY A 55 -9.49 -10.37 9.04
N ARG A 56 -10.30 -10.31 7.98
CA ARG A 56 -9.86 -10.10 6.61
C ARG A 56 -10.73 -9.06 5.92
N VAL A 57 -10.05 -8.17 5.21
CA VAL A 57 -10.68 -7.27 4.23
C VAL A 57 -10.29 -7.72 2.84
N THR A 58 -11.24 -7.68 1.92
CA THR A 58 -10.99 -7.84 0.48
C THR A 58 -11.35 -6.53 -0.18
N ILE A 59 -10.43 -5.97 -0.96
CA ILE A 59 -10.62 -4.68 -1.62
C ILE A 59 -10.76 -4.94 -3.11
N PRO A 60 -11.99 -4.87 -3.65
CA PRO A 60 -12.21 -4.93 -5.07
C PRO A 60 -12.12 -3.52 -5.65
N PHE A 61 -11.18 -3.28 -6.57
CA PHE A 61 -11.24 -2.07 -7.39
C PHE A 61 -12.31 -2.17 -8.48
N ASP A 62 -12.61 -3.41 -8.91
CA ASP A 62 -13.67 -3.74 -9.88
C ASP A 62 -13.64 -2.93 -11.19
N LEU A 63 -12.45 -2.49 -11.62
CA LEU A 63 -12.25 -1.66 -12.81
C LEU A 63 -12.22 -2.45 -14.14
N GLY A 64 -12.35 -3.77 -14.09
CA GLY A 64 -12.30 -4.64 -15.26
C GLY A 64 -10.88 -5.05 -15.66
N GLY A 65 -10.63 -5.16 -16.97
CA GLY A 65 -9.34 -5.62 -17.50
C GLY A 65 -9.07 -7.11 -17.25
N ASP A 66 -7.82 -7.44 -16.93
CA ASP A 66 -7.36 -8.80 -16.62
C ASP A 66 -7.57 -9.19 -15.15
N TRP A 67 -8.20 -8.32 -14.35
CA TRP A 67 -8.50 -8.52 -12.92
C TRP A 67 -7.26 -8.88 -12.10
N ASN A 68 -6.12 -8.26 -12.42
CA ASN A 68 -4.81 -8.52 -11.80
C ASN A 68 -4.41 -7.39 -10.86
N ASP A 69 -5.17 -7.23 -9.78
CA ASP A 69 -4.89 -6.24 -8.76
C ASP A 69 -3.92 -6.81 -7.72
N ARG A 70 -2.87 -6.06 -7.35
CA ARG A 70 -1.91 -6.44 -6.30
C ARG A 70 -1.63 -5.31 -5.35
N GLY A 71 -1.83 -5.54 -4.05
CA GLY A 71 -1.40 -4.63 -2.98
C GLY A 71 0.04 -4.94 -2.64
N ASN A 72 0.94 -3.99 -2.88
CA ASN A 72 2.38 -4.17 -2.74
C ASN A 72 2.92 -3.62 -1.42
N ALA A 73 2.29 -2.57 -0.88
CA ALA A 73 2.73 -1.91 0.34
C ALA A 73 1.55 -1.44 1.19
N ILE A 74 1.77 -1.33 2.50
CA ILE A 74 0.81 -0.83 3.48
C ILE A 74 1.52 0.07 4.50
N VAL A 75 0.88 1.18 4.86
CA VAL A 75 1.29 2.04 5.98
C VAL A 75 0.13 2.35 6.89
N ARG A 76 0.45 2.74 8.12
CA ARG A 76 -0.50 3.33 9.06
C ARG A 76 -0.29 4.83 9.13
N ILE A 77 -1.37 5.60 9.01
CA ILE A 77 -1.33 7.06 9.15
C ILE A 77 -1.16 7.42 10.64
N PRO A 78 -0.12 8.19 11.01
CA PRO A 78 0.04 8.69 12.36
C PRO A 78 -1.16 9.55 12.81
N GLY A 79 -1.56 9.44 14.07
CA GLY A 79 -2.66 10.21 14.65
C GLY A 79 -4.06 9.66 14.37
N THR A 80 -4.38 9.23 13.15
CA THR A 80 -5.71 8.68 12.81
C THR A 80 -5.79 7.17 12.98
N GLY A 81 -4.71 6.46 12.69
CA GLY A 81 -4.66 5.00 12.70
C GLY A 81 -5.29 4.32 11.49
N GLN A 82 -5.73 5.09 10.50
CA GLN A 82 -6.13 4.58 9.19
C GLN A 82 -4.97 3.85 8.53
N LEU A 83 -5.30 2.85 7.72
CA LEU A 83 -4.35 2.08 6.93
C LEU A 83 -4.44 2.54 5.48
N VAL A 84 -3.31 2.71 4.82
CA VAL A 84 -3.26 2.99 3.39
C VAL A 84 -2.47 1.90 2.71
N ILE A 85 -3.03 1.37 1.63
CA ILE A 85 -2.45 0.28 0.83
C ILE A 85 -2.22 0.84 -0.56
N ALA A 86 -1.06 0.59 -1.14
CA ALA A 86 -0.76 0.96 -2.52
C ALA A 86 -0.30 -0.25 -3.32
N GLY A 87 -0.51 -0.19 -4.62
CA GLY A 87 -0.14 -1.26 -5.51
C GLY A 87 -0.51 -0.98 -6.96
N GLN A 88 -0.82 -2.05 -7.69
CA GLN A 88 -1.27 -1.97 -9.07
C GLN A 88 -2.70 -2.47 -9.20
N VAL A 89 -3.46 -1.83 -10.09
CA VAL A 89 -4.83 -2.23 -10.45
C VAL A 89 -4.98 -2.22 -11.95
N THR A 90 -5.68 -3.21 -12.50
CA THR A 90 -5.94 -3.27 -13.95
C THR A 90 -7.29 -2.63 -14.27
N SER A 91 -7.35 -1.78 -15.30
CA SER A 91 -8.60 -1.17 -15.76
C SER A 91 -9.01 -1.70 -17.15
N ALA A 92 -10.30 -1.61 -17.48
CA ALA A 92 -10.80 -1.95 -18.81
C ALA A 92 -10.54 -0.82 -19.83
N SER A 93 -9.27 -0.48 -20.06
CA SER A 93 -8.86 0.55 -21.03
C SER A 93 -8.87 0.07 -22.49
N GLY A 94 -8.99 -1.25 -22.71
CA GLY A 94 -9.01 -1.89 -24.03
C GLY A 94 -7.66 -2.44 -24.48
N VAL A 95 -6.62 -2.34 -23.66
CA VAL A 95 -5.31 -2.92 -23.89
C VAL A 95 -5.02 -3.93 -22.78
N ALA A 96 -4.58 -5.13 -23.16
CA ALA A 96 -4.25 -6.17 -22.19
C ALA A 96 -2.97 -5.81 -21.42
N GLY A 97 -2.96 -6.06 -20.11
CA GLY A 97 -1.80 -5.83 -19.25
C GLY A 97 -1.55 -4.39 -18.77
N GLU A 98 -2.44 -3.44 -19.07
CA GLU A 98 -2.36 -2.10 -18.47
C GLU A 98 -2.69 -2.13 -16.99
N SER A 99 -1.88 -1.40 -16.21
CA SER A 99 -2.14 -1.18 -14.80
C SER A 99 -1.81 0.23 -14.39
N ASP A 100 -2.59 0.73 -13.44
CA ASP A 100 -2.42 2.05 -12.83
C ASP A 100 -2.03 1.88 -11.35
N PHE A 101 -1.59 2.97 -10.72
CA PHE A 101 -1.43 2.99 -9.27
C PHE A 101 -2.79 2.91 -8.61
N GLY A 102 -3.07 1.80 -7.93
CA GLY A 102 -4.20 1.70 -7.01
C GLY A 102 -3.78 2.16 -5.62
N ILE A 103 -4.63 2.92 -4.95
CA ILE A 103 -4.47 3.23 -3.53
C ILE A 103 -5.82 3.04 -2.83
N ALA A 104 -5.80 2.33 -1.70
CA ALA A 104 -6.95 2.11 -0.86
C ALA A 104 -6.70 2.61 0.57
N MET A 105 -7.63 3.35 1.14
CA MET A 105 -7.62 3.77 2.54
C MET A 105 -8.70 3.04 3.33
N LEU A 106 -8.29 2.42 4.43
CA LEU A 106 -9.15 1.73 5.38
C LEU A 106 -9.12 2.41 6.74
N ASN A 107 -10.26 2.37 7.42
CA ASN A 107 -10.35 2.61 8.85
C ASN A 107 -9.64 1.50 9.65
N PRO A 108 -9.34 1.74 10.95
CA PRO A 108 -8.72 0.73 11.80
C PRO A 108 -9.50 -0.60 11.91
N ASP A 109 -10.81 -0.56 11.68
CA ASP A 109 -11.71 -1.73 11.64
C ASP A 109 -11.78 -2.41 10.26
N GLY A 110 -11.00 -1.93 9.29
CA GLY A 110 -10.93 -2.49 7.95
C GLY A 110 -12.06 -2.05 7.01
N THR A 111 -12.96 -1.17 7.43
CA THR A 111 -13.93 -0.54 6.51
C THR A 111 -13.23 0.46 5.60
N LEU A 112 -13.72 0.65 4.37
CA LEU A 112 -13.20 1.67 3.46
C LEU A 112 -13.51 3.08 4.00
N GLU A 113 -12.58 4.03 3.82
CA GLU A 113 -12.74 5.41 4.26
C GLU A 113 -13.56 6.24 3.24
N PRO A 114 -14.81 6.61 3.53
CA PRO A 114 -15.69 7.25 2.53
C PRO A 114 -15.21 8.62 2.03
N GLY A 115 -14.33 9.29 2.78
CA GLY A 115 -13.77 10.59 2.39
C GLY A 115 -12.53 10.51 1.49
N PHE A 116 -12.06 9.31 1.16
CA PHE A 116 -10.82 9.10 0.42
C PHE A 116 -11.09 8.58 -0.99
N GLY A 117 -10.48 9.24 -1.97
CA GLY A 117 -10.41 8.79 -3.34
C GLY A 117 -11.51 9.31 -4.27
N ASN A 118 -11.48 8.84 -5.52
CA ASN A 118 -12.30 9.31 -6.63
C ASN A 118 -12.94 8.18 -7.44
N VAL A 119 -12.69 6.93 -7.08
CA VAL A 119 -13.21 5.76 -7.79
C VAL A 119 -14.43 5.20 -7.04
N ASP A 120 -14.26 4.96 -5.75
CA ASP A 120 -15.30 4.54 -4.81
C ASP A 120 -14.85 4.96 -3.39
N ASP A 121 -15.68 4.70 -2.39
CA ASP A 121 -15.34 4.90 -0.99
C ASP A 121 -13.98 4.26 -0.67
N GLY A 122 -13.02 5.06 -0.23
CA GLY A 122 -11.70 4.60 0.16
C GLY A 122 -10.78 4.24 -1.01
N LEU A 123 -11.16 4.43 -2.26
CA LEU A 123 -10.40 3.98 -3.44
C LEU A 123 -10.04 5.12 -4.39
N THR A 124 -8.77 5.19 -4.77
CA THR A 124 -8.29 6.10 -5.81
C THR A 124 -7.33 5.39 -6.76
N VAL A 125 -7.33 5.85 -8.00
CA VAL A 125 -6.44 5.37 -9.04
C VAL A 125 -5.74 6.54 -9.70
N HIS A 126 -4.43 6.42 -9.88
CA HIS A 126 -3.59 7.42 -10.52
C HIS A 126 -2.74 6.80 -11.62
N SER A 127 -2.64 7.51 -12.73
CA SER A 127 -1.90 7.09 -13.91
C SER A 127 -0.79 8.10 -14.24
N PHE A 128 0.32 7.64 -14.78
CA PHE A 128 1.43 8.49 -15.21
C PHE A 128 1.33 8.96 -16.66
N GLY A 129 0.45 8.39 -17.48
CA GLY A 129 0.44 8.74 -18.90
C GLY A 129 -0.46 7.86 -19.78
N THR A 130 -0.02 7.66 -21.02
CA THR A 130 -0.76 6.92 -22.07
C THR A 130 -0.71 5.41 -21.77
N PRO A 131 -1.21 4.47 -22.59
CA PRO A 131 -1.49 3.10 -22.11
C PRO A 131 -0.27 2.37 -21.50
N GLU A 132 -0.15 2.36 -20.17
CA GLU A 132 1.09 2.11 -19.42
C GLU A 132 0.94 0.95 -18.41
N THR A 133 2.08 0.36 -18.02
CA THR A 133 2.15 -0.55 -16.85
C THR A 133 2.76 0.18 -15.67
N ASP A 134 1.92 0.88 -14.92
CA ASP A 134 2.27 1.56 -13.68
C ASP A 134 2.03 0.62 -12.49
N ALA A 135 2.99 0.58 -11.57
CA ALA A 135 2.82 -0.14 -10.30
C ALA A 135 3.46 0.63 -9.15
N ALA A 136 2.66 0.91 -8.11
CA ALA A 136 3.19 1.43 -6.86
C ALA A 136 3.86 0.28 -6.10
N TRP A 137 5.11 0.47 -5.69
CA TRP A 137 5.88 -0.53 -4.95
C TRP A 137 5.96 -0.21 -3.46
N ASP A 138 5.98 1.07 -3.11
CA ASP A 138 5.99 1.51 -1.72
C ASP A 138 5.24 2.83 -1.53
N LEU A 139 4.83 3.09 -0.30
CA LEU A 139 4.26 4.37 0.11
C LEU A 139 4.73 4.73 1.52
N VAL A 140 4.86 6.02 1.80
CA VAL A 140 5.17 6.51 3.15
C VAL A 140 4.38 7.79 3.47
N PRO A 141 3.90 7.95 4.72
CA PRO A 141 3.33 9.22 5.16
C PRO A 141 4.44 10.25 5.39
N VAL A 142 4.29 11.44 4.80
CA VAL A 142 5.17 12.59 5.01
C VAL A 142 4.35 13.76 5.56
N LEU A 143 4.94 14.63 6.36
CA LEU A 143 4.31 15.86 6.86
C LEU A 143 4.75 17.05 6.01
N GLN A 144 3.79 17.82 5.51
CA GLN A 144 4.02 19.05 4.76
C GLN A 144 3.16 20.21 5.30
N GLY A 145 3.63 21.45 5.12
CA GLY A 145 2.88 22.66 5.49
C GLY A 145 3.03 23.14 6.95
N THR A 146 2.29 24.19 7.30
CA THR A 146 2.20 24.76 8.67
C THR A 146 0.78 25.32 8.90
N PRO A 147 -0.07 24.69 9.75
CA PRO A 147 0.21 23.49 10.54
C PRO A 147 0.52 22.27 9.66
N PRO A 148 1.30 21.29 10.16
CA PRO A 148 1.67 20.13 9.37
C PRO A 148 0.45 19.25 9.10
N GLU A 149 0.24 18.93 7.83
CA GLU A 149 -0.72 17.92 7.39
C GLU A 149 0.05 16.73 6.80
N TRP A 150 -0.50 15.53 6.96
CA TRP A 150 0.07 14.38 6.30
C TRP A 150 -0.23 14.42 4.79
N ARG A 151 0.71 13.89 4.03
CA ARG A 151 0.64 13.53 2.62
C ARG A 151 1.15 12.10 2.50
N LEU A 152 0.84 11.45 1.39
CA LEU A 152 1.46 10.19 1.01
C LEU A 152 2.48 10.46 -0.08
N LEU A 153 3.71 10.03 0.13
CA LEU A 153 4.64 9.82 -0.98
C LEU A 153 4.46 8.38 -1.45
N VAL A 154 4.00 8.20 -2.69
CA VAL A 154 3.87 6.90 -3.35
C VAL A 154 4.98 6.79 -4.37
N VAL A 155 5.70 5.68 -4.38
CA VAL A 155 6.81 5.41 -5.29
C VAL A 155 6.61 4.10 -6.01
N GLY A 156 7.12 4.04 -7.24
CA GLY A 156 7.04 2.83 -8.02
C GLY A 156 7.67 2.99 -9.39
N GLN A 157 7.05 2.32 -10.34
CA GLN A 157 7.46 2.31 -11.74
C GLN A 157 6.35 2.85 -12.63
N THR A 158 6.73 3.35 -13.80
CA THR A 158 5.86 3.63 -14.93
C THR A 158 6.49 3.07 -16.21
N GLN A 159 5.71 2.57 -17.14
CA GLN A 159 6.22 1.95 -18.37
C GLN A 159 5.40 2.37 -19.58
N GLN A 160 5.99 3.20 -20.44
CA GLN A 160 5.31 3.71 -21.64
C GLN A 160 4.99 2.60 -22.66
N THR A 161 3.83 2.70 -23.30
CA THR A 161 3.41 1.79 -24.38
C THR A 161 4.47 1.65 -25.47
N GLY A 162 4.79 0.42 -25.86
CA GLY A 162 5.74 0.16 -26.95
C GLY A 162 7.21 0.34 -26.55
N SER A 163 7.48 0.63 -25.27
CA SER A 163 8.81 0.64 -24.69
C SER A 163 9.00 -0.57 -23.77
N SER A 164 10.17 -1.21 -23.83
CA SER A 164 10.64 -2.07 -22.74
C SER A 164 11.25 -1.26 -21.61
N ASP A 165 11.39 0.05 -21.81
CA ASP A 165 11.95 0.96 -20.84
C ASP A 165 10.94 1.22 -19.72
N ILE A 166 11.40 1.15 -18.50
CA ILE A 166 10.61 1.33 -17.30
C ILE A 166 11.23 2.52 -16.60
N ASP A 167 10.45 3.55 -16.36
CA ASP A 167 10.88 4.73 -15.63
C ASP A 167 10.40 4.64 -14.19
N THR A 168 10.99 5.47 -13.35
CA THR A 168 10.53 5.64 -11.98
C THR A 168 9.39 6.67 -11.92
N GLY A 169 8.31 6.30 -11.22
CA GLY A 169 7.20 7.20 -10.91
C GLY A 169 7.12 7.54 -9.41
N LEU A 170 6.92 8.82 -9.08
CA LEU A 170 6.60 9.29 -7.73
C LEU A 170 5.37 10.19 -7.75
N MET A 171 4.52 10.06 -6.74
CA MET A 171 3.37 10.93 -6.53
C MET A 171 3.24 11.38 -5.08
N TYR A 172 2.81 12.63 -4.88
CA TYR A 172 2.34 13.14 -3.60
C TYR A 172 0.82 13.15 -3.58
N LEU A 173 0.20 12.42 -2.66
CA LEU A 173 -1.25 12.43 -2.47
C LEU A 173 -1.62 13.19 -1.19
N LYS A 174 -2.71 13.94 -1.27
CA LYS A 174 -3.37 14.60 -0.16
C LYS A 174 -4.13 13.60 0.73
N PRO A 175 -4.61 14.05 1.91
CA PRO A 175 -5.43 13.23 2.78
C PRO A 175 -6.71 12.65 2.17
N ASP A 176 -7.24 13.31 1.14
CA ASP A 176 -8.41 12.87 0.37
C ASP A 176 -8.05 11.90 -0.76
N GLY A 177 -6.79 11.47 -0.86
CA GLY A 177 -6.29 10.56 -1.90
C GLY A 177 -6.04 11.23 -3.25
N MET A 178 -6.31 12.52 -3.41
CA MET A 178 -6.06 13.24 -4.66
C MET A 178 -4.62 13.72 -4.76
N LEU A 179 -4.12 13.88 -5.98
CA LEU A 179 -2.78 14.43 -6.24
C LEU A 179 -2.61 15.81 -5.58
N ASP A 180 -1.51 16.00 -4.87
CA ASP A 180 -1.13 17.29 -4.31
C ASP A 180 -0.48 18.16 -5.38
N LEU A 181 -1.31 18.93 -6.08
CA LEU A 181 -0.84 19.83 -7.14
C LEU A 181 0.03 20.99 -6.63
N LEU A 182 0.10 21.23 -5.32
CA LEU A 182 0.97 22.23 -4.72
C LEU A 182 2.35 21.66 -4.37
N ALA A 183 2.50 20.33 -4.37
CA ALA A 183 3.79 19.69 -4.23
C ALA A 183 4.66 19.91 -5.49
N PRO A 184 6.00 19.76 -5.39
CA PRO A 184 6.88 19.85 -6.54
C PRO A 184 6.40 19.01 -7.73
N HIS A 185 6.64 19.49 -8.95
CA HIS A 185 6.20 18.84 -10.19
C HIS A 185 4.68 18.61 -10.28
N ASN A 186 3.87 19.48 -9.66
CA ASN A 186 2.41 19.32 -9.56
C ASN A 186 2.01 17.98 -8.92
N GLY A 187 2.81 17.51 -7.97
CA GLY A 187 2.57 16.28 -7.23
C GLY A 187 2.87 14.99 -8.00
N ARG A 188 3.32 15.04 -9.25
CA ARG A 188 3.67 13.86 -10.06
C ARG A 188 5.03 14.02 -10.70
N TYR A 189 5.89 13.04 -10.53
CA TYR A 189 7.25 13.09 -11.04
C TYR A 189 7.64 11.78 -11.70
N ILE A 190 8.16 11.87 -12.93
CA ILE A 190 8.77 10.75 -13.66
C ILE A 190 10.26 11.05 -13.75
N VAL A 191 11.07 10.09 -13.31
CA VAL A 191 12.53 10.12 -13.47
C VAL A 191 12.93 8.93 -14.30
N GLY A 192 13.50 9.20 -15.47
CA GLY A 192 14.08 8.20 -16.35
C GLY A 192 15.53 8.53 -16.64
N TRP A 193 16.38 7.53 -16.52
CA TRP A 193 17.72 7.45 -17.10
C TRP A 193 17.65 6.51 -18.31
N PRO A 194 18.69 6.42 -19.17
CA PRO A 194 18.63 5.46 -20.27
C PRO A 194 18.59 4.02 -19.72
N LEU A 195 17.50 3.29 -20.02
CA LEU A 195 17.13 1.92 -19.59
C LEU A 195 16.30 1.85 -18.28
N THR A 196 15.98 0.62 -17.86
CA THR A 196 15.03 0.30 -16.79
C THR A 196 15.45 0.85 -15.42
N ASP A 197 14.60 1.71 -14.87
CA ASP A 197 14.69 2.32 -13.55
C ASP A 197 13.43 2.09 -12.72
N ARG A 198 13.59 1.71 -11.45
CA ARG A 198 12.47 1.41 -10.55
C ARG A 198 12.78 1.86 -9.14
N LEU A 199 11.89 2.64 -8.52
CA LEU A 199 11.87 2.77 -7.06
C LEU A 199 11.06 1.65 -6.43
N THR A 200 11.64 1.00 -5.43
CA THR A 200 11.04 -0.17 -4.75
C THR A 200 10.87 0.05 -3.25
N ALA A 201 11.47 1.10 -2.69
CA ALA A 201 11.39 1.40 -1.27
C ALA A 201 11.42 2.92 -1.02
N ALA A 202 10.67 3.36 -0.02
CA ALA A 202 10.70 4.69 0.54
C ALA A 202 10.73 4.61 2.07
N ALA A 203 11.40 5.57 2.70
CA ALA A 203 11.44 5.68 4.16
C ALA A 203 11.42 7.16 4.56
N THR A 204 10.70 7.49 5.63
CA THR A 204 10.77 8.82 6.24
C THR A 204 11.76 8.87 7.39
N PHE A 205 12.35 10.05 7.60
CA PHE A 205 13.13 10.35 8.80
C PHE A 205 12.20 10.70 9.98
N ASP A 206 12.77 10.76 11.19
CA ASP A 206 12.03 10.95 12.45
C ASP A 206 11.04 12.12 12.48
N ASP A 207 11.27 13.18 11.70
CA ASP A 207 10.39 14.34 11.61
C ASP A 207 9.26 14.22 10.57
N GLN A 208 9.27 13.14 9.78
CA GLN A 208 8.40 12.85 8.65
C GLN A 208 8.38 13.93 7.55
N ARG A 209 9.27 14.92 7.60
CA ARG A 209 9.30 16.02 6.61
C ARG A 209 10.20 15.73 5.43
N SER A 210 11.10 14.75 5.61
CA SER A 210 12.01 14.27 4.58
C SER A 210 11.80 12.78 4.35
N ALA A 211 11.91 12.35 3.10
CA ALA A 211 11.88 10.96 2.70
C ALA A 211 13.14 10.60 1.89
N VAL A 212 13.63 9.39 2.07
CA VAL A 212 14.61 8.74 1.18
C VAL A 212 13.87 7.74 0.33
N VAL A 213 14.25 7.64 -0.94
CA VAL A 213 13.76 6.61 -1.85
C VAL A 213 14.95 5.80 -2.36
N ALA A 214 14.73 4.51 -2.57
CA ALA A 214 15.74 3.58 -3.07
C ALA A 214 15.13 2.69 -4.16
N GLY A 215 15.99 2.26 -5.08
CA GLY A 215 15.58 1.57 -6.29
C GLY A 215 16.73 0.98 -7.08
N THR A 216 16.39 0.40 -8.23
CA THR A 216 17.34 -0.14 -9.20
C THR A 216 17.38 0.76 -10.42
N SER A 217 18.56 0.91 -11.01
CA SER A 217 18.78 1.55 -12.31
C SER A 217 19.66 0.66 -13.15
N GLU A 218 19.24 0.38 -14.38
CA GLU A 218 20.11 -0.22 -15.39
C GLU A 218 20.73 0.92 -16.21
N THR A 219 22.06 0.92 -16.38
CA THR A 219 22.72 1.87 -17.28
C THR A 219 23.20 1.16 -18.54
N ALA A 220 22.98 1.78 -19.69
CA ALA A 220 23.51 1.28 -20.96
C ALA A 220 25.04 1.35 -20.93
N THR A 221 25.67 0.18 -20.76
CA THR A 221 27.11 -0.11 -20.87
C THR A 221 28.01 0.44 -19.75
N GLY A 222 28.16 -0.37 -18.70
CA GLY A 222 29.46 -0.71 -18.12
C GLY A 222 30.36 0.42 -17.63
N THR A 223 30.01 1.03 -16.50
CA THR A 223 30.88 1.24 -15.32
C THR A 223 30.07 2.00 -14.27
N ASP A 224 29.76 1.33 -13.15
CA ASP A 224 29.30 1.98 -11.92
C ASP A 224 30.46 2.77 -11.29
N TRP A 225 30.22 4.03 -10.93
CA TRP A 225 31.10 4.84 -10.06
C TRP A 225 30.29 5.35 -8.87
#